data_AF-A0A0B1RXZ4-F1
#
_entry.id   AF-A0A0B1RXZ4-F1
#
_cell.length_a   1.000
_cell.length_b   1.000
_cell.length_c   1.000
_cell.angle_alpha   90.00
_cell.angle_beta   90.00
_cell.angle_gamma   90.00
#
_symmetry.space_group_name_H-M   'P 1'
#
loop_
_entity.id
_entity.type
_entity.pdbx_description
1 polymer ?
#
loop_
_entity_poly.entity_id
_entity_poly.type
_entity_poly.pdbx_seq_one_letter_code
_entity_poly.pdbx_strand_id
1 'polypeptide(L)'
;MQALLLSCLLVAASAVSLYYEDDVIPREPPIPVPPRIMKANDKLIMVQVVWRHGDRAPVMTYPTDEHGEEAWPNGWGELTAVGKFQLGMRQQYALGRVLHKRYINSSDPLISRRYNSKQVGIWEIYGERCR
;
A
#
# COMPACT_ATOMS: atom_id res chain seq x y z
N MET A 1 -11.12 -37.65 -17.72
CA MET A 1 -10.63 -36.29 -18.08
C MET A 1 -11.19 -35.16 -17.21
N GLN A 2 -12.22 -35.35 -16.36
CA GLN A 2 -12.78 -34.27 -15.52
C GLN A 2 -12.01 -34.00 -14.20
N ALA A 3 -11.19 -34.93 -13.70
CA ALA A 3 -10.49 -34.75 -12.41
C ALA A 3 -9.28 -33.79 -12.47
N LEU A 4 -8.61 -33.68 -13.62
CA LEU A 4 -7.42 -32.84 -13.81
C LEU A 4 -7.73 -31.33 -13.92
N LEU A 5 -8.94 -30.98 -14.34
CA LEU A 5 -9.37 -29.57 -14.45
C LEU A 5 -9.75 -28.98 -13.08
N LEU A 6 -10.36 -29.77 -12.19
CA LEU A 6 -10.68 -29.34 -10.83
C LEU A 6 -9.41 -29.13 -9.98
N SER A 7 -8.37 -29.95 -10.15
CA SER A 7 -7.12 -29.80 -9.40
C SER A 7 -6.35 -28.54 -9.80
N CYS A 8 -6.32 -28.17 -11.09
CA CYS A 8 -5.69 -26.92 -11.53
C CYS A 8 -6.40 -25.67 -10.99
N LEU A 9 -7.74 -25.68 -10.92
CA LEU A 9 -8.52 -24.55 -10.37
C LEU A 9 -8.32 -24.39 -8.86
N LEU A 10 -8.26 -25.49 -8.10
CA LEU A 10 -7.98 -25.46 -6.67
C LEU A 10 -6.54 -24.97 -6.37
N VAL A 11 -5.54 -25.44 -7.12
CA VAL A 11 -4.14 -24.99 -6.97
C VAL A 11 -3.98 -23.52 -7.36
N ALA A 12 -4.65 -23.07 -8.43
CA ALA A 12 -4.66 -21.65 -8.80
C ALA A 12 -5.33 -20.79 -7.73
N ALA A 13 -6.45 -21.22 -7.16
CA ALA A 13 -7.14 -20.49 -6.09
C ALA A 13 -6.31 -20.43 -4.80
N SER A 14 -5.63 -21.52 -4.41
CA SER A 14 -4.74 -21.52 -3.24
C SER A 14 -3.46 -20.71 -3.45
N ALA A 15 -2.90 -20.73 -4.66
CA ALA A 15 -1.76 -19.89 -5.01
C ALA A 15 -2.15 -18.41 -4.97
N VAL A 16 -3.29 -18.03 -5.58
CA VAL A 16 -3.83 -16.66 -5.51
C VAL A 16 -4.10 -16.24 -4.05
N SER A 17 -4.61 -17.15 -3.21
CA SER A 17 -4.85 -16.86 -1.79
C SER A 17 -3.56 -16.65 -0.98
N LEU A 18 -2.51 -17.44 -1.23
CA LEU A 18 -1.21 -17.26 -0.56
C LEU A 18 -0.53 -15.94 -0.96
N TYR A 19 -0.67 -15.51 -2.21
CA TYR A 19 -0.15 -14.20 -2.65
C TYR A 19 -1.00 -13.00 -2.16
N TYR A 20 -2.27 -13.21 -1.78
CA TYR A 20 -3.18 -12.13 -1.39
C TYR A 20 -3.13 -11.78 0.11
N GLU A 21 -2.68 -12.72 0.94
CA GLU A 21 -2.60 -12.59 2.40
C GLU A 21 -1.33 -11.86 2.89
N ASP A 22 -0.34 -11.59 2.04
CA ASP A 22 0.92 -10.93 2.43
C ASP A 22 0.85 -9.39 2.50
N ASP A 23 -0.27 -8.76 2.11
CA ASP A 23 -0.46 -7.30 2.15
C ASP A 23 -0.88 -6.78 3.55
N VAL A 24 -0.63 -7.55 4.61
CA VAL A 24 -0.92 -7.11 5.98
C VAL A 24 0.12 -6.08 6.39
N ILE A 25 -0.25 -4.80 6.26
CA ILE A 25 0.51 -3.71 6.88
C ILE A 25 0.63 -4.03 8.37
N PRO A 26 1.86 -4.14 8.92
CA PRO A 26 2.06 -4.36 10.33
C PRO A 26 1.29 -3.29 11.10
N ARG A 27 0.27 -3.71 11.84
CA ARG A 27 -0.44 -2.83 12.76
C ARG A 27 0.42 -2.78 13.99
N GLU A 28 1.29 -1.77 14.07
CA GLU A 28 1.86 -1.34 15.35
C GLU A 28 0.73 -1.18 16.38
N PRO A 29 1.03 -1.31 17.68
CA PRO A 29 0.05 -1.01 18.70
C PRO A 29 -0.60 0.34 18.39
N PRO A 30 -1.94 0.45 18.44
CA PRO A 30 -2.60 1.69 18.14
C PRO A 30 -1.95 2.79 18.96
N ILE A 31 -1.56 3.89 18.29
CA ILE A 31 -1.16 5.11 18.99
C ILE A 31 -2.27 5.36 20.02
N PRO A 32 -1.95 5.57 21.31
CA PRO A 32 -2.95 5.73 22.36
C PRO A 32 -3.62 7.10 22.21
N VAL A 33 -4.45 7.24 21.18
CA VAL A 33 -5.34 8.35 20.96
C VAL A 33 -6.70 7.98 21.56
N PRO A 34 -7.29 8.84 22.40
CA PRO A 34 -8.63 8.61 22.90
C PRO A 34 -9.59 8.50 21.70
N PRO A 35 -10.37 7.40 21.60
CA PRO A 35 -11.27 7.23 20.47
C PRO A 35 -12.34 8.31 20.50
N ARG A 36 -12.59 8.93 19.34
CA ARG A 36 -13.72 9.86 19.19
C ARG A 36 -15.03 9.07 19.28
N ILE A 37 -15.88 9.41 20.24
CA ILE A 37 -17.24 8.87 20.33
C ILE A 37 -18.09 9.52 19.24
N MET A 38 -18.62 8.70 18.31
CA MET A 38 -19.52 9.17 17.26
C MET A 38 -20.94 9.34 17.79
N LYS A 39 -21.61 10.42 17.41
CA LYS A 39 -23.04 10.62 17.67
C LYS A 39 -23.88 9.94 16.58
N ALA A 40 -25.16 9.68 16.87
CA ALA A 40 -26.07 8.94 15.98
C ALA A 40 -26.22 9.51 14.56
N ASN A 41 -25.89 10.79 14.34
CA ASN A 41 -25.96 11.46 13.04
C ASN A 41 -24.59 11.98 12.54
N ASP A 42 -23.49 11.57 13.17
CA ASP A 42 -22.17 11.93 12.67
C ASP A 42 -21.91 11.23 11.34
N LYS A 43 -21.48 12.00 10.34
CA LYS A 43 -21.12 11.49 9.03
C LYS A 43 -19.66 11.81 8.71
N LEU A 44 -18.95 10.84 8.15
CA LEU A 44 -17.63 11.08 7.58
C LEU A 44 -17.79 11.90 6.29
N ILE A 45 -17.24 13.12 6.28
CA ILE A 45 -17.32 14.03 5.12
C ILE A 45 -15.97 14.23 4.42
N MET A 46 -14.86 13.98 5.12
CA MET A 46 -13.50 14.16 4.60
C MET A 46 -12.52 13.30 5.40
N VAL A 47 -11.50 12.80 4.72
CA VAL A 47 -10.36 12.11 5.34
C VAL A 47 -9.09 12.79 4.85
N GLN A 48 -8.19 13.08 5.79
CA GLN A 48 -6.81 13.46 5.50
C GLN A 48 -5.92 12.36 6.05
N VAL A 49 -5.12 11.75 5.19
CA VAL A 49 -4.15 10.73 5.59
C VAL A 49 -2.77 11.32 5.38
N VAL A 50 -1.92 11.20 6.39
CA VAL A 50 -0.50 11.50 6.29
C VAL A 50 0.23 10.18 6.51
N TRP A 51 1.06 9.79 5.56
CA TRP A 51 1.84 8.58 5.63
C TRP A 51 3.24 8.84 5.09
N ARG A 52 4.18 7.99 5.50
CA ARG A 52 5.54 8.01 4.98
C ARG A 52 5.60 7.27 3.65
N HIS A 53 6.56 7.65 2.80
CA HIS A 53 6.95 6.84 1.64
C HIS A 53 7.25 5.39 2.04
N GLY A 54 7.13 4.46 1.08
CA GLY A 54 7.50 3.06 1.29
C GLY A 54 9.01 2.87 1.42
N ASP A 55 9.45 1.65 1.66
CA ASP A 55 10.85 1.29 1.60
C ASP A 55 11.50 1.76 0.29
N ARG A 56 12.68 2.38 0.38
CA ARG A 56 13.37 3.00 -0.75
C ARG A 56 14.87 2.87 -0.60
N ALA A 57 15.58 2.96 -1.73
CA ALA A 57 17.03 3.10 -1.73
C ALA A 57 17.44 4.35 -0.93
N PRO A 58 18.64 4.37 -0.32
CA PRO A 58 19.17 5.58 0.28
C PRO A 58 19.40 6.62 -0.82
N VAL A 59 19.55 7.89 -0.44
CA VAL A 59 19.77 8.98 -1.42
C VAL A 59 21.24 9.20 -1.76
N MET A 60 22.11 8.63 -0.92
CA MET A 60 23.55 8.64 -1.05
C MET A 60 24.10 7.59 -0.08
N THR A 61 25.35 7.20 -0.28
CA THR A 61 26.07 6.33 0.64
C THR A 61 27.29 7.05 1.23
N TYR A 62 27.94 6.42 2.21
CA TYR A 62 29.20 6.91 2.75
C TYR A 62 30.30 6.85 1.67
N PRO A 63 31.26 7.80 1.63
CA PRO A 63 32.24 7.86 0.55
C PRO A 63 33.09 6.59 0.32
N THR A 64 33.21 5.72 1.33
CA THR A 64 33.97 4.47 1.27
C THR A 64 33.08 3.23 1.34
N ASP A 65 31.77 3.35 1.09
CA ASP A 65 30.90 2.19 0.98
C ASP A 65 31.22 1.41 -0.31
N GLU A 66 31.28 0.08 -0.21
CA GLU A 66 31.54 -0.80 -1.34
C GLU A 66 30.33 -0.97 -2.26
N HIS A 67 29.14 -0.56 -1.80
CA HIS A 67 27.88 -0.65 -2.53
C HIS A 67 27.38 0.73 -2.95
N GLY A 68 27.57 1.06 -4.24
CA GLY A 68 27.07 2.27 -4.86
C GLY A 68 25.64 2.16 -5.35
N GLU A 69 25.27 3.03 -6.30
CA GLU A 69 23.92 3.10 -6.86
C GLU A 69 23.52 1.80 -7.56
N GLU A 70 24.49 1.12 -8.16
CA GLU A 70 24.33 -0.13 -8.89
C GLU A 70 23.79 -1.29 -8.03
N ALA A 71 23.91 -1.19 -6.71
CA ALA A 71 23.31 -2.14 -5.77
C ALA A 71 21.77 -1.99 -5.68
N TRP A 72 21.21 -0.88 -6.18
CA TRP A 72 19.80 -0.52 -6.09
C TRP A 72 19.17 -0.57 -7.48
N PRO A 73 18.33 -1.58 -7.78
CA PRO A 73 17.81 -1.79 -9.14
C PRO A 73 17.04 -0.60 -9.75
N ASN A 74 16.51 0.28 -8.91
CA ASN A 74 15.75 1.46 -9.33
C ASN A 74 16.56 2.77 -9.18
N GLY A 75 17.81 2.69 -8.75
CA GLY A 75 18.64 3.86 -8.45
C GLY A 75 18.39 4.45 -7.07
N TRP A 76 19.09 5.55 -6.77
CA TRP A 76 19.03 6.21 -5.47
C TRP A 76 17.68 6.85 -5.17
N GLY A 77 17.26 6.78 -3.91
CA GLY A 77 16.05 7.47 -3.44
C GLY A 77 14.72 6.88 -3.94
N GLU A 78 14.75 5.96 -4.90
CA GLU A 78 13.56 5.34 -5.48
C GLU A 78 12.98 4.23 -4.60
N LEU A 79 11.66 4.06 -4.69
CA LEU A 79 10.96 2.95 -4.01
C LEU A 79 11.52 1.60 -4.45
N THR A 80 11.68 0.69 -3.51
CA THR A 80 12.13 -0.66 -3.83
C THR A 80 11.00 -1.43 -4.54
N ALA A 81 11.22 -1.81 -5.80
CA ALA A 81 10.18 -2.42 -6.65
C ALA A 81 10.56 -3.74 -7.33
N VAL A 82 11.82 -4.19 -7.25
CA VAL A 82 12.34 -5.27 -8.11
C VAL A 82 13.17 -6.27 -7.30
N GLY A 83 13.02 -7.56 -7.65
CA GLY A 83 13.83 -8.63 -7.10
C GLY A 83 13.66 -8.81 -5.60
N LYS A 84 14.78 -8.91 -4.87
CA LYS A 84 14.79 -9.02 -3.40
C LYS A 84 14.33 -7.74 -2.71
N PHE A 85 14.29 -6.62 -3.42
CA PHE A 85 13.93 -5.29 -2.92
C PHE A 85 12.61 -4.85 -3.54
N GLN A 86 11.50 -5.56 -3.26
CA GLN A 86 10.16 -5.20 -3.76
C GLN A 86 9.25 -4.63 -2.65
N LEU A 87 9.83 -4.19 -1.53
CA LEU A 87 9.04 -3.87 -0.35
C LEU A 87 8.31 -2.52 -0.50
N GLY A 88 8.96 -1.52 -1.08
CA GLY A 88 8.45 -0.14 -1.15
C GLY A 88 7.14 0.00 -1.90
N MET A 89 7.12 -0.47 -3.15
CA MET A 89 5.90 -0.40 -3.96
C MET A 89 4.78 -1.28 -3.38
N ARG A 90 5.11 -2.45 -2.83
CA ARG A 90 4.12 -3.32 -2.17
C ARG A 90 3.49 -2.65 -0.96
N GLN A 91 4.26 -1.97 -0.13
CA GLN A 91 3.74 -1.22 1.03
C GLN A 91 2.75 -0.12 0.60
N GLN A 92 3.07 0.64 -0.46
CA GLN A 92 2.16 1.67 -0.98
C GLN A 92 0.88 1.05 -1.56
N TYR A 93 1.00 -0.06 -2.30
CA TYR A 93 -0.15 -0.79 -2.81
C TYR A 93 -1.05 -1.34 -1.69
N ALA A 94 -0.46 -1.95 -0.67
CA ALA A 94 -1.16 -2.46 0.51
C ALA A 94 -1.91 -1.33 1.24
N LEU A 95 -1.28 -0.16 1.41
CA LEU A 95 -1.95 1.02 1.98
C LEU A 95 -3.15 1.45 1.14
N GLY A 96 -2.99 1.52 -0.19
CA GLY A 96 -4.09 1.81 -1.11
C GLY A 96 -5.25 0.83 -0.95
N ARG A 97 -4.97 -0.48 -0.81
CA ARG A 97 -6.00 -1.50 -0.55
C ARG A 97 -6.73 -1.29 0.78
N VAL A 98 -6.00 -0.95 1.85
CA VAL A 98 -6.60 -0.67 3.17
C VAL A 98 -7.54 0.53 3.09
N LEU A 99 -7.10 1.62 2.47
CA LEU A 99 -7.90 2.83 2.30
C LEU A 99 -9.13 2.58 1.41
N HIS A 100 -8.94 1.85 0.31
CA HIS A 100 -10.03 1.48 -0.60
C HIS A 100 -11.08 0.62 0.11
N LYS A 101 -10.65 -0.40 0.88
CA LYS A 101 -11.56 -1.23 1.67
C LYS A 101 -12.35 -0.39 2.69
N ARG A 102 -11.71 0.57 3.35
CA ARG A 102 -12.33 1.36 4.42
C ARG A 102 -13.28 2.45 3.91
N TYR A 103 -12.90 3.16 2.84
CA TYR A 103 -13.58 4.39 2.43
C TYR A 103 -14.39 4.25 1.14
N ILE A 104 -14.24 3.15 0.40
CA ILE A 104 -14.92 2.92 -0.89
C ILE A 104 -15.73 1.63 -0.86
N ASN A 105 -15.17 0.55 -0.30
CA ASN A 105 -15.82 -0.75 -0.23
C ASN A 105 -16.34 -1.10 1.18
N SER A 106 -16.91 -0.13 1.87
CA SER A 106 -17.63 -0.30 3.15
C SER A 106 -19.14 -0.31 2.92
N SER A 107 -19.90 -0.57 3.97
CA SER A 107 -21.37 -0.44 3.98
C SER A 107 -21.86 1.01 3.89
N ASP A 108 -21.04 1.96 4.35
CA ASP A 108 -21.27 3.41 4.27
C ASP A 108 -20.03 4.07 3.64
N PRO A 109 -19.93 4.11 2.30
CA PRO A 109 -18.75 4.59 1.59
C PRO A 109 -18.66 6.12 1.60
N LEU A 110 -17.44 6.64 1.77
CA LEU A 110 -17.17 8.08 1.72
C LEU A 110 -17.29 8.63 0.29
N ILE A 111 -16.78 7.88 -0.69
CA ILE A 111 -16.80 8.24 -2.10
C ILE A 111 -17.32 7.09 -2.97
N SER A 112 -17.63 7.40 -4.23
CA SER A 112 -18.16 6.42 -5.18
C SER A 112 -17.14 5.31 -5.49
N ARG A 113 -17.65 4.10 -5.77
CA ARG A 113 -16.83 3.00 -6.34
C ARG A 113 -16.31 3.31 -7.75
N ARG A 114 -16.94 4.27 -8.45
CA ARG A 114 -16.45 4.76 -9.74
C ARG A 114 -15.46 5.89 -9.50
N TYR A 115 -14.28 5.78 -10.09
CA TYR A 115 -13.23 6.79 -9.97
C TYR A 115 -13.69 8.16 -10.47
N ASN A 116 -13.40 9.20 -9.69
CA ASN A 116 -13.58 10.60 -10.04
C ASN A 116 -12.38 11.40 -9.51
N SER A 117 -11.60 11.99 -10.43
CA SER A 117 -10.38 12.73 -10.10
C SER A 117 -10.60 13.97 -9.22
N LYS A 118 -11.85 14.45 -9.09
CA LYS A 118 -12.21 15.56 -8.20
C LYS A 118 -12.43 15.13 -6.75
N GLN A 119 -12.50 13.83 -6.46
CA GLN A 119 -12.80 13.29 -5.14
C GLN A 119 -11.55 12.83 -4.36
N VAL A 120 -10.43 12.63 -5.05
CA VAL A 120 -9.18 12.14 -4.46
C VAL A 120 -8.03 13.02 -4.93
N GLY A 121 -7.31 13.61 -3.98
CA GLY A 121 -6.07 14.34 -4.22
C GLY A 121 -4.91 13.65 -3.50
N ILE A 122 -3.77 13.55 -4.17
CA ILE A 122 -2.52 13.05 -3.60
C ILE A 122 -1.50 14.17 -3.73
N TRP A 123 -0.86 14.51 -2.62
CA TRP A 123 0.11 15.60 -2.55
C TRP A 123 1.41 15.06 -1.97
N GLU A 124 2.51 15.36 -2.65
CA GLU A 124 3.86 14.99 -2.20
C GLU A 124 4.59 16.23 -1.70
N ILE A 125 5.34 16.09 -0.60
CA ILE A 125 6.05 17.19 0.06
C ILE A 125 7.33 17.58 -0.72
N TYR A 126 7.85 16.67 -1.56
CA TYR A 126 9.00 16.94 -2.43
C TYR A 126 8.83 16.24 -3.77
N GLY A 127 8.91 16.96 -4.88
CA GLY A 127 8.69 16.40 -6.21
C GLY A 127 9.51 15.13 -6.50
N GLU A 128 8.81 14.15 -7.07
CA GLU A 128 9.30 12.97 -7.82
C GLU A 128 9.60 11.69 -7.04
N ARG A 129 9.47 11.65 -5.70
CA ARG A 129 9.93 10.48 -4.91
C ARG A 129 8.82 9.54 -4.45
N CYS A 130 7.54 9.88 -4.71
CA CYS A 130 6.36 9.08 -4.38
C CYS A 130 5.45 8.82 -5.60
N ARG A 131 5.97 8.86 -6.83
CA ARG A 131 5.19 8.52 -8.03
C ARG A 131 5.21 7.03 -8.35
#